data_AF-A0A948QD89-F1
#
_entry.id   AF-A0A948QD89-F1
#
_cell.length_a   1.000
_cell.length_b   1.000
_cell.length_c   1.000
_cell.angle_alpha   90.00
_cell.angle_beta   90.00
_cell.angle_gamma   90.00
#
_symmetry.space_group_name_H-M   'P 1'
#
loop_
_entity.id
_entity.type
_entity.pdbx_description
1 polymer ?
#
loop_
_entity_poly.entity_id
_entity_poly.type
_entity_poly.pdbx_seq_one_letter_code
_entity_poly.pdbx_strand_id
1 'polypeptide(L)'
;MLESIINRVIDYIIVNLWDDLTFLRITSIVLFVFLVLIYTFKNRLFKLLYNDKHQTQTHDINIFNESDQLLNEEQFTEYYDTLGINRVISGQSRRVDAFLHFFKEEGNQYLDNRIRKYCIRFVKKLDALSVFVATHFFMYPNNQSSTDMEYIQSALYPEVLHGSSKTPEYQHAIQCQHELHSMLDEIFILYRNYRRLVKKKLQI
;
A
#
# COMPACT_ATOMS: atom_id res chain seq x y z
N MET A 1 -25.85 7.25 63.75
CA MET A 1 -26.84 6.30 64.31
C MET A 1 -27.74 5.71 63.22
N LEU A 2 -28.28 6.51 62.31
CA LEU A 2 -29.12 6.03 61.18
C LEU A 2 -28.38 5.04 60.25
N GLU A 3 -27.14 5.33 59.86
CA GLU A 3 -26.31 4.46 59.00
C GLU A 3 -26.08 3.07 59.61
N SER A 4 -25.91 2.99 60.94
CA SER A 4 -25.73 1.71 61.64
C SER A 4 -26.98 0.83 61.60
N ILE A 5 -28.17 1.43 61.55
CA ILE A 5 -29.44 0.71 61.49
C ILE A 5 -29.68 0.25 60.05
N ILE A 6 -29.43 1.13 59.08
CA ILE A 6 -29.56 0.82 57.65
C ILE A 6 -28.64 -0.34 57.28
N ASN A 7 -27.37 -0.32 57.70
CA ASN A 7 -26.43 -1.40 57.38
C ASN A 7 -26.85 -2.74 57.99
N ARG A 8 -27.33 -2.77 59.24
CA ARG A 8 -27.81 -4.03 59.86
C ARG A 8 -29.05 -4.60 59.17
N VAL A 9 -29.96 -3.75 58.72
CA VAL A 9 -31.15 -4.19 57.97
C VAL A 9 -30.75 -4.72 56.59
N ILE A 10 -29.81 -4.06 55.92
CA ILE A 10 -29.26 -4.53 54.64
C ILE A 10 -28.56 -5.88 54.81
N ASP A 11 -27.70 -6.04 55.84
CA ASP A 11 -26.98 -7.30 56.10
C ASP A 11 -27.95 -8.46 56.38
N TYR A 12 -29.00 -8.22 57.17
CA TYR A 12 -30.02 -9.24 57.44
C TYR A 12 -30.78 -9.66 56.19
N ILE A 13 -31.15 -8.69 55.33
CA ILE A 13 -31.83 -8.96 54.05
C ILE A 13 -30.91 -9.76 53.11
N ILE A 14 -29.62 -9.40 53.04
CA ILE A 14 -28.64 -10.11 52.22
C ILE A 14 -28.50 -11.56 52.67
N VAL A 15 -28.26 -11.80 53.96
CA VAL A 15 -28.08 -13.17 54.50
C VAL A 15 -29.31 -14.04 54.22
N ASN A 16 -30.51 -13.50 54.47
CA ASN A 16 -31.76 -14.25 54.26
C ASN A 16 -32.05 -14.54 52.77
N LEU A 17 -31.57 -13.70 51.85
CA LEU A 17 -31.65 -13.95 50.40
C LEU A 17 -30.70 -15.06 49.94
N TRP A 18 -29.52 -15.19 50.56
CA TRP A 18 -28.53 -16.22 50.19
C TRP A 18 -28.91 -17.63 50.66
N ASP A 19 -29.67 -17.73 51.75
CA ASP A 19 -30.18 -19.02 52.26
C ASP A 19 -31.41 -19.53 51.48
N ASP A 20 -32.05 -18.70 50.66
CA ASP A 20 -33.17 -19.12 49.81
C ASP A 20 -32.68 -19.85 48.55
N LEU A 21 -32.92 -21.16 48.52
CA LEU A 21 -32.64 -22.03 47.38
C LEU A 21 -33.29 -21.53 46.07
N THR A 22 -34.44 -20.85 46.17
CA THR A 22 -35.17 -20.28 45.03
C THR A 22 -34.39 -19.12 44.42
N PHE A 23 -33.86 -18.24 45.26
CA PHE A 23 -33.04 -17.11 44.83
C PHE A 23 -31.75 -17.58 44.15
N LEU A 24 -31.04 -18.58 44.71
CA LEU A 24 -29.84 -19.17 44.09
C LEU A 24 -30.12 -19.80 42.72
N ARG A 25 -31.29 -20.46 42.55
CA ARG A 25 -31.69 -21.02 41.26
C ARG A 25 -31.96 -19.94 40.22
N ILE A 26 -32.68 -18.89 40.59
CA ILE A 26 -32.98 -17.77 39.69
C ILE A 26 -31.70 -17.05 39.28
N THR A 27 -30.82 -16.73 40.23
CA THR A 27 -29.54 -16.07 39.93
C THR A 27 -28.64 -16.91 39.03
N SER A 28 -28.58 -18.24 39.26
CA SER A 28 -27.86 -19.17 38.38
C SER A 28 -28.41 -19.21 36.95
N ILE A 29 -29.74 -19.25 36.79
CA ILE A 29 -30.40 -19.21 35.47
C ILE A 29 -30.09 -17.88 34.78
N VAL A 30 -30.22 -16.75 35.48
CA VAL A 30 -29.94 -15.42 34.93
C VAL A 30 -28.48 -15.32 34.48
N LEU A 31 -27.54 -15.79 35.30
CA LEU A 31 -26.11 -15.82 34.96
C LEU A 31 -25.85 -16.70 33.73
N PHE A 32 -26.47 -17.88 33.66
CA PHE A 32 -26.34 -18.78 32.52
C PHE A 32 -26.87 -18.14 31.23
N VAL A 33 -28.06 -17.54 31.27
CA VAL A 33 -28.63 -16.80 30.13
C VAL A 33 -27.72 -15.66 29.70
N PHE A 34 -27.16 -14.92 30.66
CA PHE A 34 -26.23 -13.83 30.37
C PHE A 34 -24.93 -14.32 29.71
N LEU A 35 -24.38 -15.46 30.15
CA LEU A 35 -23.21 -16.09 29.53
C LEU A 35 -23.51 -16.55 28.10
N VAL A 36 -24.69 -17.14 27.86
CA VAL A 36 -25.13 -17.52 26.51
C VAL A 36 -25.30 -16.30 25.61
N LEU A 37 -25.84 -15.19 26.13
CA LEU A 37 -25.95 -13.92 25.39
C LEU A 37 -24.58 -13.35 25.03
N ILE A 38 -23.63 -13.34 25.98
CA ILE A 38 -22.25 -12.89 25.69
C ILE A 38 -21.60 -13.78 24.62
N TYR A 39 -21.77 -15.10 24.73
CA TYR A 39 -21.21 -16.05 23.78
C TYR A 39 -21.77 -15.85 22.36
N THR A 40 -23.10 -15.75 22.23
CA THR A 40 -23.76 -15.53 20.93
C THR A 40 -23.44 -14.16 20.35
N PHE A 41 -23.38 -13.11 21.17
CA PHE A 41 -22.97 -11.78 20.76
C PHE A 41 -21.52 -11.77 20.26
N LYS A 42 -20.60 -12.42 20.98
CA LYS A 42 -19.20 -12.59 20.55
C LYS A 42 -19.10 -13.31 19.21
N ASN A 43 -19.81 -14.43 19.04
CA ASN A 43 -19.80 -15.17 17.77
C ASN A 43 -20.34 -14.34 16.60
N ARG A 44 -21.42 -13.57 16.83
CA ARG A 44 -21.99 -12.69 15.81
C ARG A 44 -21.04 -11.55 15.46
N LEU A 45 -20.44 -10.91 16.46
CA LEU A 45 -19.46 -9.85 16.27
C LEU A 45 -18.23 -10.37 15.50
N PHE A 46 -17.72 -11.55 15.89
CA PHE A 46 -16.59 -12.18 15.23
C PHE A 46 -16.90 -12.51 13.77
N LYS A 47 -18.10 -13.02 13.47
CA LYS A 47 -18.54 -13.30 12.10
C LYS A 47 -18.62 -12.02 11.26
N LEU A 48 -19.13 -10.93 11.82
CA LEU A 48 -19.19 -9.64 11.13
C LEU A 48 -17.79 -9.09 10.84
N LEU A 49 -16.91 -9.06 11.85
CA LEU A 49 -15.53 -8.60 11.70
C LEU A 49 -14.72 -9.47 10.73
N TYR A 50 -14.95 -10.78 10.76
CA TYR A 50 -14.28 -11.73 9.88
C TYR A 50 -14.70 -11.54 8.42
N ASN A 51 -16.01 -11.42 8.15
CA ASN A 51 -16.51 -11.18 6.80
C ASN A 51 -15.99 -9.85 6.23
N ASP A 52 -16.01 -8.79 7.03
CA ASP A 52 -15.53 -7.46 6.60
C ASP A 52 -14.02 -7.49 6.27
N LYS A 53 -13.23 -8.15 7.12
CA LYS A 53 -11.80 -8.34 6.86
C LYS A 53 -11.54 -9.16 5.59
N HIS A 54 -12.30 -10.24 5.37
CA HIS A 54 -12.15 -11.07 4.18
C HIS A 54 -12.52 -10.28 2.92
N GLN A 55 -13.61 -9.51 2.94
CA GLN A 55 -14.00 -8.65 1.82
C GLN A 55 -12.93 -7.60 1.53
N THR A 56 -12.40 -6.93 2.56
CA THR A 56 -11.29 -5.98 2.43
C THR A 56 -10.07 -6.63 1.79
N GLN A 57 -9.68 -7.82 2.25
CA GLN A 57 -8.53 -8.53 1.70
C GLN A 57 -8.75 -8.96 0.25
N THR A 58 -9.94 -9.47 -0.10
CA THR A 58 -10.27 -9.85 -1.49
C THR A 58 -10.24 -8.62 -2.42
N HIS A 59 -10.81 -7.50 -1.99
CA HIS A 59 -10.75 -6.24 -2.73
C HIS A 59 -9.30 -5.80 -2.98
N ASP A 60 -8.49 -5.74 -1.93
CA ASP A 60 -7.08 -5.31 -2.04
C ASP A 60 -6.25 -6.27 -2.89
N ILE A 61 -6.55 -7.58 -2.86
CA ILE A 61 -5.91 -8.57 -3.74
C ILE A 61 -6.25 -8.28 -5.21
N ASN A 62 -7.49 -7.97 -5.54
CA ASN A 62 -7.89 -7.65 -6.91
C ASN A 62 -7.16 -6.40 -7.43
N ILE A 63 -7.16 -5.32 -6.64
CA ILE A 63 -6.41 -4.09 -6.97
C ILE A 63 -4.92 -4.40 -7.19
N PHE A 64 -4.33 -5.22 -6.32
CA PHE A 64 -2.94 -5.63 -6.47
C PHE A 64 -2.70 -6.41 -7.76
N ASN A 65 -3.52 -7.43 -8.04
CA ASN A 65 -3.37 -8.28 -9.23
C ASN A 65 -3.50 -7.47 -10.52
N GLU A 66 -4.48 -6.56 -10.60
CA GLU A 66 -4.63 -5.66 -11.75
C GLU A 66 -3.42 -4.75 -11.92
N SER A 67 -2.93 -4.14 -10.82
CA SER A 67 -1.72 -3.31 -10.88
C SER A 67 -0.45 -4.10 -11.24
N ASP A 68 -0.35 -5.35 -10.79
CA ASP A 68 0.80 -6.24 -11.05
C ASP A 68 0.83 -6.69 -12.51
N GLN A 69 -0.33 -6.83 -13.16
CA GLN A 69 -0.40 -7.10 -14.61
C GLN A 69 0.15 -5.94 -15.45
N LEU A 70 0.01 -4.70 -14.98
CA LEU A 70 0.50 -3.51 -15.68
C LEU A 70 2.00 -3.30 -15.48
N LEU A 71 2.48 -3.50 -14.26
CA LEU A 71 3.88 -3.32 -13.90
C LEU A 71 4.26 -4.26 -12.74
N ASN A 72 4.71 -5.46 -13.08
CA ASN A 72 5.19 -6.42 -12.10
C ASN A 72 6.63 -6.12 -11.62
N GLU A 73 7.12 -6.93 -10.69
CA GLU A 73 8.44 -6.77 -10.06
C GLU A 73 9.62 -6.96 -11.03
N GLU A 74 9.50 -7.87 -12.00
CA GLU A 74 10.51 -8.07 -13.03
C GLU A 74 10.57 -6.87 -13.98
N GLN A 75 9.40 -6.44 -14.49
CA GLN A 75 9.28 -5.31 -15.42
C GLN A 75 9.74 -3.99 -14.80
N PHE A 76 9.42 -3.76 -13.52
CA PHE A 76 9.91 -2.58 -12.80
C PHE A 76 11.42 -2.64 -12.59
N THR A 77 11.98 -3.81 -12.29
CA THR A 77 13.43 -3.99 -12.14
C THR A 77 14.14 -3.74 -13.47
N GLU A 78 13.60 -4.25 -14.56
CA GLU A 78 14.12 -4.00 -15.92
C GLU A 78 14.13 -2.49 -16.25
N TYR A 79 13.03 -1.78 -15.95
CA TYR A 79 12.94 -0.32 -16.12
C TYR A 79 13.93 0.44 -15.23
N TYR A 80 14.11 0.00 -13.99
CA TYR A 80 15.08 0.57 -13.07
C TYR A 80 16.51 0.39 -13.58
N ASP A 81 16.86 -0.81 -14.05
CA ASP A 81 18.20 -1.14 -14.53
C ASP A 81 18.54 -0.38 -15.82
N THR A 82 17.58 -0.24 -16.74
CA THR A 82 17.78 0.56 -17.97
C THR A 82 18.01 2.04 -17.63
N LEU A 83 17.19 2.62 -16.74
CA LEU A 83 17.39 3.99 -16.29
C LEU A 83 18.70 4.16 -15.52
N GLY A 84 19.12 3.14 -14.77
CA GLY A 84 20.40 3.11 -14.05
C GLY A 84 21.62 3.20 -14.98
N ILE A 85 21.47 2.90 -16.26
CA ILE A 85 22.50 3.12 -17.30
C ILE A 85 22.16 4.32 -18.21
N ASN A 86 21.34 5.25 -17.72
CA ASN A 86 20.90 6.48 -18.40
C ASN A 86 20.15 6.24 -19.71
N ARG A 87 19.42 5.12 -19.83
CA ARG A 87 18.64 4.74 -21.01
C ARG A 87 17.22 4.36 -20.64
N VAL A 88 16.31 4.41 -21.60
CA VAL A 88 14.95 3.91 -21.42
C VAL A 88 14.37 3.44 -22.75
N ILE A 89 13.50 2.44 -22.70
CA ILE A 89 12.78 1.92 -23.86
C ILE A 89 11.33 2.36 -23.77
N SER A 90 10.75 2.82 -24.87
CA SER A 90 9.37 3.32 -24.94
C SER A 90 8.33 2.32 -24.43
N GLY A 91 8.50 1.02 -24.71
CA GLY A 91 7.62 -0.03 -24.18
C GLY A 91 7.61 -0.08 -22.65
N GLN A 92 8.76 0.14 -22.00
CA GLN A 92 8.87 0.17 -20.54
C GLN A 92 8.19 1.44 -19.98
N SER A 93 8.43 2.61 -20.58
CA SER A 93 7.76 3.86 -20.17
C SER A 93 6.24 3.76 -20.29
N ARG A 94 5.72 3.16 -21.37
CA ARG A 94 4.27 2.95 -21.55
C ARG A 94 3.65 2.10 -20.44
N ARG A 95 4.35 1.07 -19.94
CA ARG A 95 3.88 0.26 -18.80
C ARG A 95 3.82 1.08 -17.52
N VAL A 96 4.84 1.89 -17.28
CA VAL A 96 4.87 2.82 -16.14
C VAL A 96 3.72 3.82 -16.23
N ASP A 97 3.48 4.41 -17.40
CA ASP A 97 2.38 5.35 -17.60
C ASP A 97 1.01 4.67 -17.41
N ALA A 98 0.83 3.44 -17.90
CA ALA A 98 -0.40 2.67 -17.68
C ALA A 98 -0.63 2.38 -16.19
N PHE A 99 0.43 2.00 -15.46
CA PHE A 99 0.38 1.80 -14.02
C PHE A 99 0.02 3.09 -13.26
N LEU A 100 0.65 4.22 -13.61
CA LEU A 100 0.34 5.52 -13.01
C LEU A 100 -1.11 5.95 -13.30
N HIS A 101 -1.57 5.73 -14.53
CA HIS A 101 -2.93 6.01 -14.96
C HIS A 101 -3.96 5.21 -14.16
N PHE A 102 -3.74 3.90 -13.98
CA PHE A 102 -4.59 3.03 -13.16
C PHE A 102 -4.80 3.61 -11.76
N PHE A 103 -3.73 4.05 -11.08
CA PHE A 103 -3.85 4.63 -9.74
C PHE A 103 -4.42 6.05 -9.71
N LYS A 104 -4.37 6.78 -10.83
CA LYS A 104 -4.91 8.14 -10.97
C LYS A 104 -6.41 8.14 -11.22
N GLU A 105 -6.90 7.26 -12.11
CA GLU A 105 -8.33 7.16 -12.41
C GLU A 105 -9.12 6.48 -11.29
N GLU A 106 -8.60 5.36 -10.77
CA GLU A 106 -9.29 4.60 -9.71
C GLU A 106 -9.06 5.21 -8.31
N GLY A 107 -8.07 6.09 -8.14
CA GLY A 107 -7.84 6.82 -6.89
C GLY A 107 -7.32 5.97 -5.72
N ASN A 108 -6.35 5.07 -5.98
CA ASN A 108 -5.69 4.22 -4.98
C ASN A 108 -6.65 3.58 -3.95
N GLN A 109 -7.41 2.60 -4.42
CA GLN A 109 -8.57 2.03 -3.73
C GLN A 109 -8.25 1.01 -2.63
N TYR A 110 -6.98 0.87 -2.22
CA TYR A 110 -6.64 -0.08 -1.16
C TYR A 110 -7.40 0.24 0.12
N LEU A 111 -8.24 -0.67 0.62
CA LEU A 111 -8.98 -0.52 1.86
C LEU A 111 -8.04 -0.60 3.08
N ASP A 112 -6.95 -1.39 3.03
CA ASP A 112 -5.90 -1.29 4.05
C ASP A 112 -5.12 0.04 3.93
N ASN A 113 -5.36 0.93 4.90
CA ASN A 113 -4.76 2.26 4.99
C ASN A 113 -3.21 2.26 4.95
N ARG A 114 -2.56 1.19 5.43
CA ARG A 114 -1.10 1.10 5.39
C ARG A 114 -0.65 0.81 3.97
N ILE A 115 -1.28 -0.14 3.28
CA ILE A 115 -0.97 -0.43 1.86
C ILE A 115 -1.18 0.85 1.04
N ARG A 116 -2.34 1.49 1.19
CA ARG A 116 -2.67 2.75 0.51
C ARG A 116 -1.60 3.81 0.70
N LYS A 117 -1.18 4.06 1.95
CA LYS A 117 -0.16 5.07 2.27
C LYS A 117 1.18 4.81 1.58
N TYR A 118 1.65 3.55 1.54
CA TYR A 118 2.90 3.21 0.87
C TYR A 118 2.76 3.27 -0.65
N CYS A 119 1.64 2.81 -1.19
CA CYS A 119 1.33 2.86 -2.61
C CYS A 119 1.28 4.32 -3.12
N ILE A 120 0.55 5.23 -2.45
CA ILE A 120 0.50 6.65 -2.81
C ILE A 120 1.90 7.28 -2.85
N ARG A 121 2.74 6.98 -1.86
CA ARG A 121 4.12 7.51 -1.81
C ARG A 121 4.95 7.03 -2.99
N PHE A 122 4.87 5.74 -3.30
CA PHE A 122 5.54 5.16 -4.45
C PHE A 122 5.04 5.78 -5.76
N VAL A 123 3.72 5.75 -6.01
CA VAL A 123 3.09 6.31 -7.22
C VAL A 123 3.48 7.77 -7.43
N LYS A 124 3.43 8.60 -6.39
CA LYS A 124 3.81 10.02 -6.48
C LYS A 124 5.28 10.21 -6.91
N LYS A 125 6.18 9.37 -6.42
CA LYS A 125 7.61 9.46 -6.77
C LYS A 125 7.88 8.90 -8.16
N LEU A 126 7.21 7.82 -8.53
CA LEU A 126 7.26 7.27 -9.88
C LEU A 126 6.71 8.26 -10.92
N ASP A 127 5.63 8.98 -10.61
CA ASP A 127 5.09 10.06 -11.44
C ASP A 127 6.12 11.18 -11.66
N ALA A 128 6.79 11.63 -10.59
CA ALA A 128 7.86 12.60 -10.70
C ALA A 128 9.03 12.11 -11.57
N LEU A 129 9.40 10.82 -11.47
CA LEU A 129 10.41 10.21 -12.33
C LEU A 129 9.95 10.14 -13.79
N SER A 130 8.68 9.79 -14.06
CA SER A 130 8.14 9.77 -15.42
C SER A 130 8.23 11.15 -16.07
N VAL A 131 7.87 12.22 -15.33
CA VAL A 131 8.03 13.61 -15.79
C VAL A 131 9.50 13.96 -16.05
N PHE A 132 10.41 13.56 -15.17
CA PHE A 132 11.85 13.77 -15.35
C PHE A 132 12.36 13.09 -16.62
N VAL A 133 12.01 11.82 -16.83
CA VAL A 133 12.38 11.05 -18.02
C VAL A 133 11.83 11.72 -19.28
N ALA A 134 10.56 12.12 -19.29
CA ALA A 134 9.95 12.81 -20.43
C ALA A 134 10.63 14.15 -20.77
N THR A 135 11.26 14.80 -19.80
CA THR A 135 11.90 16.12 -19.97
C THR A 135 13.35 16.02 -20.43
N HIS A 136 14.08 15.01 -19.93
CA HIS A 136 15.54 14.95 -20.08
C HIS A 136 16.05 13.79 -20.94
N PHE A 137 15.18 12.85 -21.32
CA PHE A 137 15.55 11.75 -22.21
C PHE A 137 15.16 12.08 -23.65
N PHE A 138 16.14 11.93 -24.55
CA PHE A 138 15.98 12.18 -25.96
C PHE A 138 16.20 10.91 -26.75
N MET A 139 15.51 10.77 -27.88
CA MET A 139 15.62 9.60 -28.75
C MET A 139 17.09 9.35 -29.13
N TYR A 140 17.57 8.13 -28.91
CA TYR A 140 18.94 7.74 -29.25
C TYR A 140 19.04 6.24 -29.54
N PRO A 141 19.59 5.82 -30.71
CA PRO A 141 20.19 6.66 -31.75
C PRO A 141 19.15 7.43 -32.60
N ASN A 142 19.57 8.48 -33.32
CA ASN A 142 18.68 9.40 -34.04
C ASN A 142 18.03 8.78 -35.30
N ASN A 143 18.48 7.60 -35.73
CA ASN A 143 18.04 6.93 -36.96
C ASN A 143 17.11 5.73 -36.70
N GLN A 144 16.40 5.73 -35.57
CA GLN A 144 15.45 4.67 -35.25
C GLN A 144 14.23 4.74 -36.18
N SER A 145 13.90 3.61 -36.81
CA SER A 145 12.68 3.50 -37.62
C SER A 145 11.44 3.48 -36.73
N SER A 146 10.44 4.28 -37.07
CA SER A 146 9.17 4.36 -36.35
C SER A 146 8.27 3.12 -36.51
N THR A 147 8.69 2.13 -37.30
CA THR A 147 7.91 0.90 -37.54
C THR A 147 7.68 0.10 -36.27
N ASP A 148 8.60 0.15 -35.29
CA ASP A 148 8.45 -0.53 -34.00
C ASP A 148 8.53 0.46 -32.84
N MET A 149 7.42 1.17 -32.60
CA MET A 149 7.32 2.14 -31.51
C MET A 149 7.49 1.54 -30.11
N GLU A 150 7.53 0.22 -29.95
CA GLU A 150 7.77 -0.48 -28.68
C GLU A 150 9.25 -0.51 -28.28
N TYR A 151 10.17 -0.44 -29.25
CA TYR A 151 11.61 -0.58 -29.02
C TYR A 151 12.38 0.74 -29.19
N ILE A 152 11.68 1.87 -29.22
CA ILE A 152 12.34 3.18 -29.32
C ILE A 152 13.13 3.42 -28.04
N GLN A 153 14.44 3.59 -28.21
CA GLN A 153 15.39 3.88 -27.16
C GLN A 153 15.55 5.40 -27.02
N SER A 154 15.58 5.85 -25.78
CA SER A 154 15.96 7.21 -25.42
C SER A 154 17.08 7.17 -24.38
N ALA A 155 17.91 8.20 -24.37
CA ALA A 155 19.01 8.33 -23.42
C ALA A 155 19.01 9.73 -22.81
N LEU A 156 19.61 9.84 -21.61
CA LEU A 156 19.81 11.12 -20.95
C LEU A 156 20.87 11.93 -21.71
N TYR A 157 20.47 13.06 -22.29
CA TYR A 157 21.36 13.99 -23.02
C TYR A 157 22.44 13.32 -23.91
N PRO A 158 22.05 12.50 -24.92
CA PRO A 158 22.98 11.68 -25.69
C PRO A 158 24.02 12.50 -26.47
N GLU A 159 23.65 13.67 -26.97
CA GLU A 159 24.52 14.53 -27.77
C GLU A 159 25.67 15.13 -26.96
N VAL A 160 25.44 15.34 -25.66
CA VAL A 160 26.38 16.00 -24.75
C VAL A 160 27.49 15.06 -24.31
N LEU A 161 27.22 13.75 -24.25
CA LEU A 161 28.18 12.72 -23.85
C LEU A 161 29.35 12.54 -24.83
N HIS A 162 29.20 13.04 -26.07
CA HIS A 162 30.25 13.05 -27.09
C HIS A 162 30.98 14.41 -27.22
N GLY A 163 30.54 15.42 -26.46
CA GLY A 163 31.09 16.77 -26.47
C GLY A 163 32.28 17.00 -25.54
N SER A 164 32.76 18.25 -25.48
CA SER A 164 33.82 18.65 -24.54
C SER A 164 33.30 18.69 -23.11
N SER A 165 34.04 18.10 -22.16
CA SER A 165 33.67 18.03 -20.74
C SER A 165 33.64 19.39 -20.00
N LYS A 166 33.95 20.49 -20.69
CA LYS A 166 33.99 21.84 -20.12
C LYS A 166 32.80 22.71 -20.50
N THR A 167 31.86 22.21 -21.30
CA THR A 167 30.70 23.01 -21.71
C THR A 167 29.66 23.09 -20.57
N PRO A 168 28.91 24.20 -20.45
CA PRO A 168 27.80 24.30 -19.50
C PRO A 168 26.77 23.18 -19.66
N GLU A 169 26.53 22.73 -20.90
CA GLU A 169 25.61 21.65 -21.22
C GLU A 169 26.09 20.31 -20.64
N TYR A 170 27.41 20.03 -20.69
CA TYR A 170 27.99 18.84 -20.06
C TYR A 170 27.79 18.84 -18.55
N GLN A 171 28.02 19.99 -17.90
CA GLN A 171 27.80 20.12 -16.46
C GLN A 171 26.32 19.90 -16.10
N HIS A 172 25.40 20.44 -16.90
CA HIS A 172 23.96 20.23 -16.69
C HIS A 172 23.57 18.75 -16.86
N ALA A 173 24.07 18.06 -17.89
CA ALA A 173 23.81 16.64 -18.09
C ALA A 173 24.29 15.78 -16.91
N ILE A 174 25.47 16.08 -16.36
CA ILE A 174 25.99 15.41 -15.16
C ILE A 174 25.12 15.68 -13.93
N GLN A 175 24.62 16.90 -13.75
CA GLN A 175 23.68 17.21 -12.67
C GLN A 175 22.38 16.39 -12.80
N CYS A 176 21.81 16.33 -14.01
CA CYS A 176 20.63 15.51 -14.26
C CYS A 176 20.90 14.03 -14.03
N GLN A 177 22.10 13.52 -14.34
CA GLN A 177 22.47 12.14 -14.03
C GLN A 177 22.46 11.88 -12.51
N HIS A 178 23.06 12.78 -11.73
CA HIS A 178 23.02 12.67 -10.27
C HIS A 178 21.60 12.72 -9.71
N GLU A 179 20.76 13.62 -10.23
CA GLU A 179 19.35 13.71 -9.85
C GLU A 179 18.59 12.43 -10.18
N LEU A 180 18.77 11.89 -11.40
CA LEU A 180 18.17 10.62 -11.82
C LEU A 180 18.52 9.48 -10.86
N HIS A 181 19.80 9.28 -10.54
CA HIS A 181 20.22 8.23 -9.62
C HIS A 181 19.63 8.42 -8.22
N SER A 182 19.60 9.65 -7.72
CA SER A 182 18.96 9.94 -6.43
C SER A 182 17.45 9.60 -6.44
N MET A 183 16.74 9.88 -7.53
CA MET A 183 15.32 9.54 -7.68
C MET A 183 15.12 8.03 -7.76
N LEU A 184 15.97 7.33 -8.52
CA LEU A 184 15.93 5.87 -8.66
C LEU A 184 16.12 5.16 -7.32
N ASP A 185 17.13 5.55 -6.52
CA ASP A 185 17.38 4.98 -5.20
C ASP A 185 16.16 5.12 -4.27
N GLU A 186 15.57 6.32 -4.22
CA GLU A 186 14.38 6.57 -3.40
C GLU A 186 13.19 5.73 -3.86
N ILE A 187 12.95 5.68 -5.17
CA ILE A 187 11.83 4.95 -5.78
C ILE A 187 11.97 3.44 -5.56
N PHE A 188 13.17 2.89 -5.70
CA PHE A 188 13.42 1.46 -5.46
C PHE A 188 13.13 1.07 -4.01
N ILE A 189 13.56 1.88 -3.04
CA ILE A 189 13.26 1.67 -1.63
C ILE A 189 11.75 1.74 -1.37
N LEU A 190 11.05 2.71 -1.95
CA LEU A 190 9.59 2.85 -1.81
C LEU A 190 8.84 1.66 -2.42
N TYR A 191 9.22 1.26 -3.63
CA TYR A 191 8.64 0.11 -4.32
C TYR A 191 8.80 -1.18 -3.50
N ARG A 192 10.03 -1.48 -3.06
CA ARG A 192 10.31 -2.67 -2.24
C ARG A 192 9.51 -2.69 -0.94
N ASN A 193 9.39 -1.54 -0.28
CA ASN A 193 8.60 -1.43 0.94
C ASN A 193 7.10 -1.63 0.69
N TYR A 194 6.58 -1.06 -0.39
CA TYR A 194 5.20 -1.28 -0.85
C TYR A 194 4.96 -2.77 -1.13
N ARG A 195 5.76 -3.40 -1.98
CA ARG A 195 5.63 -4.83 -2.35
C ARG A 195 5.71 -5.74 -1.14
N ARG A 196 6.68 -5.53 -0.25
CA ARG A 196 6.83 -6.32 0.97
C ARG A 196 5.60 -6.18 1.89
N LEU A 197 5.04 -4.97 1.99
CA LEU A 197 3.87 -4.73 2.81
C LEU A 197 2.63 -5.44 2.24
N VAL A 198 2.41 -5.35 0.92
CA VAL A 198 1.32 -6.06 0.24
C VAL A 198 1.44 -7.56 0.48
N LYS A 199 2.57 -8.18 0.12
CA LYS A 199 2.81 -9.63 0.29
C LYS A 199 2.51 -10.08 1.72
N LYS A 200 3.03 -9.33 2.72
CA LYS A 200 2.78 -9.61 4.13
C LYS A 200 1.30 -9.46 4.55
N LYS A 201 0.61 -8.44 4.05
CA LYS A 201 -0.75 -8.08 4.48
C LYS A 201 -1.82 -8.92 3.80
N LEU A 202 -1.63 -9.20 2.53
CA LEU A 202 -2.56 -9.96 1.70
C LEU A 202 -2.26 -11.46 1.69
N GLN A 203 -1.13 -11.88 2.28
CA GLN A 203 -0.69 -13.29 2.37
C GLN A 203 -0.45 -13.92 1.00
N ILE A 204 0.24 -13.17 0.13
CA ILE A 204 0.64 -13.56 -1.23
C ILE A 204 2.15 -13.54 -1.40
#